data_AF-A0A7W3UMW3-F1
#
_entry.id   AF-A0A7W3UMW3-F1
#
_cell.length_a   1.000
_cell.length_b   1.000
_cell.length_c   1.000
_cell.angle_alpha   90.00
_cell.angle_beta   90.00
_cell.angle_gamma   90.00
#
_symmetry.space_group_name_H-M   'P 1'
#
loop_
_entity.id
_entity.type
_entity.pdbx_description
1 polymer ?
#
loop_
_entity_poly.entity_id
_entity_poly.type
_entity_poly.pdbx_seq_one_letter_code
_entity_poly.pdbx_strand_id
1 'polypeptide(L)'
;MFFKRASNEVEHQRNERLLDAVYSTKASWDHARETERAVYEANVNSELHYRSRIQEQKFLYLYKLARKFKVHGTLNQGVIDR
;
A
#
# COMPACT_ATOMS: atom_id res chain seq x y z
N MET A 1 21.62 26.76 -9.48
CA MET A 1 21.03 26.09 -8.30
C MET A 1 19.52 25.79 -8.42
N PHE A 2 18.76 26.42 -9.32
CA PHE A 2 17.30 26.24 -9.42
C PHE A 2 16.82 24.83 -9.81
N PHE A 3 17.52 24.16 -10.73
CA PHE A 3 17.14 22.80 -11.19
C PHE A 3 17.24 21.71 -10.10
N LYS A 4 18.16 21.86 -9.13
CA LYS A 4 18.28 20.94 -8.00
C LYS A 4 17.08 21.01 -7.05
N ARG A 5 16.50 22.21 -6.86
CA ARG A 5 15.29 22.39 -6.02
C ARG A 5 14.05 21.79 -6.68
N ALA A 6 13.87 22.00 -7.98
CA ALA A 6 12.76 21.39 -8.73
C ALA A 6 12.84 19.85 -8.75
N SER A 7 14.04 19.28 -8.87
CA SER A 7 14.27 17.83 -8.77
C SER A 7 13.85 17.26 -7.41
N ASN A 8 14.17 17.96 -6.32
CA ASN A 8 13.83 17.51 -4.97
C ASN A 8 12.32 17.57 -4.72
N GLU A 9 11.63 18.59 -5.24
CA GLU A 9 10.18 18.73 -5.11
C GLU A 9 9.44 17.61 -5.83
N VAL A 10 9.84 17.30 -7.07
CA VAL A 10 9.26 16.20 -7.85
C VAL A 10 9.51 14.86 -7.17
N GLU A 11 10.70 14.65 -6.61
CA GLU A 11 11.00 13.45 -5.82
C GLU A 11 10.13 13.34 -4.57
N HIS A 12 9.93 14.44 -3.85
CA HIS A 12 9.11 14.48 -2.65
C HIS A 12 7.65 14.12 -2.98
N GLN A 13 7.04 14.79 -3.96
CA GLN A 13 5.68 14.51 -4.40
C GLN A 13 5.50 13.07 -4.90
N ARG A 14 6.49 12.53 -5.62
CA ARG A 14 6.50 11.12 -6.03
C ARG A 14 6.44 10.21 -4.81
N ASN A 15 7.29 10.46 -3.82
CA ASN A 15 7.42 9.61 -2.63
C ASN A 15 6.14 9.65 -1.79
N GLU A 16 5.53 10.83 -1.60
CA GLU A 16 4.25 10.97 -0.89
C GLU A 16 3.13 10.19 -1.58
N ARG A 17 2.94 10.40 -2.90
CA ARG A 17 1.93 9.68 -3.67
C ARG A 17 2.14 8.17 -3.66
N LEU A 18 3.41 7.73 -3.74
CA LEU A 18 3.75 6.32 -3.67
C LEU A 18 3.44 5.73 -2.29
N LEU A 19 3.70 6.48 -1.22
CA LEU A 19 3.39 6.07 0.13
C LEU A 19 1.87 5.93 0.34
N ASP A 20 1.10 6.92 -0.11
CA ASP A 20 -0.38 6.90 -0.07
C ASP A 20 -0.95 5.72 -0.87
N ALA A 21 -0.37 5.44 -2.04
CA ALA A 21 -0.76 4.31 -2.87
C ALA A 21 -0.48 2.96 -2.16
N VAL A 22 0.66 2.84 -1.48
CA VAL A 22 1.00 1.65 -0.68
C VAL A 22 -0.01 1.46 0.45
N TYR A 23 -0.32 2.50 1.21
CA TYR A 23 -1.25 2.40 2.33
C TYR A 23 -2.68 2.11 1.91
N SER A 24 -3.20 2.82 0.91
CA SER A 24 -4.55 2.57 0.37
C SER A 24 -4.71 1.17 -0.22
N THR A 25 -3.69 0.68 -0.94
CA THR A 25 -3.72 -0.67 -1.52
C THR A 25 -3.60 -1.74 -0.44
N LYS A 26 -2.80 -1.51 0.61
CA LYS A 26 -2.73 -2.41 1.75
C LYS A 26 -4.08 -2.52 2.46
N ALA A 27 -4.73 -1.39 2.74
CA ALA A 27 -6.06 -1.37 3.35
C ALA A 27 -7.10 -2.12 2.49
N SER A 28 -7.05 -1.93 1.16
CA SER A 28 -7.91 -2.64 0.23
C SER A 28 -7.67 -4.16 0.22
N TRP A 29 -6.40 -4.57 0.32
CA TRP A 29 -6.05 -5.99 0.43
C TRP A 29 -6.51 -6.59 1.76
N ASP A 30 -6.27 -5.90 2.88
CA ASP A 30 -6.70 -6.34 4.21
C ASP A 30 -8.23 -6.55 4.23
N HIS A 31 -9.00 -5.60 3.72
CA HIS A 31 -10.46 -5.70 3.60
C HIS A 31 -10.91 -6.86 2.68
N ALA A 32 -10.26 -7.03 1.52
CA ALA A 32 -10.59 -8.13 0.61
C ALA A 32 -10.32 -9.50 1.26
N ARG A 33 -9.23 -9.62 2.01
CA ARG A 33 -8.87 -10.84 2.74
C ARG A 33 -9.83 -11.13 3.90
N GLU A 34 -10.28 -10.10 4.61
CA GLU A 34 -11.31 -10.24 5.66
C GLU A 34 -12.64 -10.71 5.07
N THR A 35 -13.05 -10.12 3.94
CA THR A 35 -14.26 -10.52 3.21
C THR A 35 -14.16 -11.96 2.72
N GLU A 36 -13.02 -12.34 2.11
CA GLU A 36 -12.77 -13.72 1.67
C GLU A 36 -12.90 -14.72 2.82
N ARG A 37 -12.29 -14.42 3.99
CA ARG A 37 -12.36 -15.29 5.17
C ARG A 37 -13.78 -15.46 5.69
N ALA A 38 -14.50 -14.35 5.86
CA ALA A 38 -15.88 -14.36 6.37
C ALA A 38 -16.84 -15.15 5.45
N VAL A 39 -16.61 -15.12 4.13
CA VAL A 39 -17.43 -15.85 3.15
C VAL A 39 -16.97 -17.30 2.96
N TYR A 40 -15.68 -17.61 3.14
CA TYR A 40 -15.19 -18.99 3.11
C TYR A 40 -15.81 -19.83 4.23
N GLU A 41 -16.02 -19.23 5.42
CA GLU A 41 -16.80 -19.84 6.51
C GLU A 41 -18.25 -20.17 6.11
N ALA A 42 -18.78 -19.52 5.07
CA ALA A 42 -20.11 -19.74 4.50
C ALA A 42 -20.13 -20.67 3.26
N ASN A 43 -18.98 -21.23 2.84
CA ASN A 43 -18.84 -22.28 1.82
C ASN A 43 -19.22 -21.90 0.36
N VAL A 44 -18.98 -20.64 -0.07
CA VAL A 44 -19.39 -20.16 -1.41
C VAL A 44 -18.31 -19.28 -2.07
N ASN A 45 -17.86 -19.69 -3.26
CA ASN A 45 -17.27 -18.87 -4.35
C ASN A 45 -15.75 -18.54 -4.35
N SER A 46 -15.08 -18.86 -5.46
CA SER A 46 -13.66 -18.58 -5.75
C SER A 46 -13.37 -17.14 -6.21
N GLU A 47 -14.41 -16.36 -6.54
CA GLU A 47 -14.25 -14.97 -7.00
C GLU A 47 -13.58 -14.07 -5.95
N LEU A 48 -13.95 -14.22 -4.68
CA LEU A 48 -13.37 -13.43 -3.58
C LEU A 48 -11.89 -13.74 -3.39
N HIS A 49 -11.50 -15.02 -3.55
CA HIS A 49 -10.10 -15.44 -3.54
C HIS A 49 -9.29 -14.74 -4.64
N TYR A 50 -9.81 -14.70 -5.86
CA TYR A 50 -9.13 -14.00 -6.96
C TYR A 50 -9.05 -12.49 -6.73
N ARG A 51 -10.11 -11.86 -6.19
CA ARG A 51 -10.11 -10.43 -5.84
C ARG A 51 -9.04 -10.11 -4.78
N SER A 52 -8.96 -10.92 -3.73
CA SER A 52 -7.94 -10.83 -2.68
C SER A 52 -6.53 -10.94 -3.24
N ARG A 53 -6.26 -11.96 -4.08
CA ARG A 53 -4.96 -12.13 -4.76
C ARG A 53 -4.58 -10.96 -5.67
N ILE A 54 -5.52 -10.36 -6.39
CA ILE A 54 -5.22 -9.20 -7.24
C ILE A 54 -4.77 -8.00 -6.37
N GLN A 55 -5.41 -7.76 -5.23
CA GLN A 55 -5.03 -6.67 -4.33
C GLN A 55 -3.67 -6.93 -3.67
N GLU A 56 -3.39 -8.18 -3.29
CA GLU A 56 -2.07 -8.59 -2.81
C GLU A 56 -0.98 -8.28 -3.84
N GLN A 57 -1.15 -8.66 -5.11
CA GLN A 57 -0.15 -8.40 -6.14
C GLN A 57 0.08 -6.90 -6.38
N LYS A 58 -0.99 -6.09 -6.35
CA LYS A 58 -0.87 -4.62 -6.42
C LYS A 58 -0.07 -4.07 -5.24
N PHE A 59 -0.37 -4.53 -4.03
CA PHE A 59 0.34 -4.11 -2.83
C PHE A 59 1.83 -4.48 -2.92
N LEU A 60 2.16 -5.72 -3.27
CA LEU A 60 3.54 -6.19 -3.38
C LEU A 60 4.33 -5.42 -4.44
N TYR A 61 3.70 -5.09 -5.58
CA TYR A 61 4.31 -4.26 -6.61
C TYR A 61 4.65 -2.86 -6.09
N LEU A 62 3.69 -2.19 -5.46
CA LEU A 62 3.89 -0.85 -4.90
C LEU A 62 4.91 -0.85 -3.77
N TYR A 63 4.89 -1.86 -2.90
CA TYR A 63 5.87 -2.02 -1.83
C TYR A 63 7.28 -2.20 -2.38
N LYS A 64 7.45 -3.02 -3.43
CA LYS A 64 8.74 -3.17 -4.12
C LYS A 64 9.22 -1.85 -4.74
N LEU A 65 8.30 -1.07 -5.31
CA LEU A 65 8.59 0.24 -5.90
C LEU A 65 9.00 1.26 -4.82
N ALA A 66 8.29 1.29 -3.69
CA ALA A 66 8.60 2.13 -2.54
C ALA A 66 10.00 1.83 -1.99
N ARG A 67 10.37 0.55 -1.86
CA ARG A 67 11.73 0.13 -1.50
C ARG A 67 12.78 0.60 -2.51
N LYS A 68 12.50 0.50 -3.81
CA LYS A 68 13.42 0.96 -4.87
C LYS A 68 13.70 2.46 -4.76
N PHE A 69 12.68 3.26 -4.43
CA PHE A 69 12.80 4.70 -4.27
C PHE A 69 13.16 5.15 -2.85
N LYS A 70 13.46 4.21 -1.94
CA LYS A 70 13.78 4.48 -0.53
C LYS A 70 12.72 5.35 0.15
N VAL A 71 11.45 5.15 -0.19
CA VAL A 71 10.35 5.82 0.50
C VAL A 71 10.28 5.30 1.92
N HIS A 72 10.46 6.19 2.88
CA HIS A 72 10.30 5.88 4.30
C HIS A 72 8.84 6.10 4.67
N GLY A 73 8.21 5.10 5.30
CA GLY A 73 6.88 5.26 5.85
C GLY A 73 6.89 6.21 7.05
N THR A 74 5.72 6.77 7.35
CA THR A 74 5.53 7.55 8.57
C THR A 74 5.27 6.60 9.73
N LEU A 75 6.03 6.73 10.82
CA LEU A 75 5.66 6.09 12.09
C LEU A 75 4.28 6.60 12.50
N ASN A 76 3.34 5.70 12.75
CA ASN A 76 2.05 6.06 13.34
C ASN A 76 2.34 6.74 14.69
N GLN A 77 1.97 8.02 14.82
CA GLN A 77 2.19 8.80 16.04
C GLN A 77 1.56 8.14 17.28
N GLY A 78 0.49 7.35 17.11
CA GLY A 78 -0.15 6.59 18.19
C GLY A 78 0.61 5.35 18.70
N VAL A 79 1.78 5.02 18.13
CA VAL A 79 2.67 3.94 18.64
C VAL A 79 3.80 4.52 19.48
N ILE A 80 3.94 5.84 19.54
CA ILE A 80 4.86 6.54 20.44
C ILE A 80 4.06 6.98 21.66
N ASP A 81 3.66 6.03 22.49
CA ASP A 81 3.25 6.31 23.87
C ASP A 81 4.32 5.72 24.79
N ARG A 82 4.78 6.51 25.76
CA ARG A 82 5.93 6.22 26.63
C ARG A 82 5.54 5.44 27.87
#